data_AF-A0A822B904-F1
#
_entry.id   AF-A0A822B904-F1
#
_cell.length_a   1.000
_cell.length_b   1.000
_cell.length_c   1.000
_cell.angle_alpha   90.00
_cell.angle_beta   90.00
_cell.angle_gamma   90.00
#
_symmetry.space_group_name_H-M   'P 1'
#
loop_
_entity.id
_entity.type
_entity.pdbx_description
1 polymer ?
#
loop_
_entity_poly.entity_id
_entity_poly.type
_entity_poly.pdbx_seq_one_letter_code
_entity_poly.pdbx_strand_id
1 'polypeptide(L)' 'MVIVNELIQLIIRTTNNQCADFSIEISASLTVYDLKQKITLNHPNKPNPQNQHLIYLGKLLIDKNILNEIFNKVK' A
#
# COMPACT_ATOMS: atom_id res chain seq x y z
N MET A 1 12.43 -24.19 -4.62
CA MET A 1 12.30 -23.04 -3.71
C MET A 1 10.95 -22.40 -4.01
N VAL A 2 9.92 -22.75 -3.24
CA VAL A 2 8.56 -22.23 -3.46
C VAL A 2 8.53 -20.82 -2.87
N ILE A 3 8.53 -19.81 -3.73
CA ILE A 3 8.25 -18.44 -3.29
C ILE A 3 6.75 -18.41 -3.01
N VAL A 4 6.37 -18.58 -1.75
CA VAL A 4 4.98 -18.38 -1.32
C VAL A 4 4.74 -16.88 -1.45
N ASN A 5 4.08 -16.47 -2.53
CA ASN A 5 3.62 -15.10 -2.70
C ASN A 5 2.43 -14.90 -1.77
N GLU A 6 2.70 -14.55 -0.52
CA GLU A 6 1.67 -14.18 0.45
C GLU A 6 0.98 -12.91 -0.06
N LEU A 7 -0.29 -13.05 -0.44
CA LEU A 7 -1.12 -11.92 -0.85
C LEU A 7 -1.73 -11.28 0.40
N ILE A 8 -1.67 -9.96 0.46
CA ILE A 8 -2.29 -9.17 1.52
C ILE A 8 -3.38 -8.29 0.92
N GLN A 9 -4.49 -8.20 1.65
CA GLN A 9 -5.59 -7.30 1.33
C GLN A 9 -5.46 -6.04 2.18
N LEU A 10 -5.32 -4.89 1.52
CA LEU A 10 -5.16 -3.58 2.14
C LEU A 10 -6.40 -2.74 1.85
N ILE A 11 -6.91 -2.06 2.87
CA ILE A 11 -7.95 -1.04 2.72
C ILE A 11 -7.26 0.33 2.69
N ILE A 12 -7.37 1.02 1.55
CA ILE A 12 -6.80 2.34 1.36
C ILE A 12 -7.87 3.38 1.66
N ARG A 13 -7.57 4.25 2.63
CA ARG A 13 -8.41 5.38 3.01
C ARG A 13 -7.77 6.66 2.53
N THR A 14 -8.54 7.51 1.87
CA THR A 14 -8.05 8.81 1.38
C THR A 14 -8.27 9.89 2.41
N THR A 15 -7.35 10.87 2.46
CA THR A 15 -7.53 12.06 3.31
C THR A 15 -8.71 12.88 2.81
N ASN A 16 -9.54 13.37 3.73
CA ASN A 16 -10.71 14.22 3.50
C ASN A 16 -11.89 13.56 2.73
N ASN A 17 -12.02 12.23 2.75
CA ASN A 17 -13.10 11.51 2.06
C ASN A 17 -13.27 11.90 0.57
N GLN A 18 -12.20 12.36 -0.09
CA GLN A 18 -12.25 12.76 -1.50
C GLN A 18 -12.60 11.56 -2.41
N CYS A 19 -12.32 10.35 -1.93
CA CYS A 19 -12.72 9.10 -2.54
C CYS A 19 -13.20 8.13 -1.46
N ALA A 20 -14.14 7.26 -1.83
CA ALA A 20 -14.54 6.14 -0.99
C ALA A 20 -13.34 5.22 -0.70
N ASP A 21 -13.36 4.60 0.48
CA ASP A 21 -12.42 3.55 0.85
C ASP A 21 -12.45 2.45 -0.20
N PHE A 22 -11.28 1.97 -0.60
CA PHE A 22 -11.16 0.91 -1.59
C PHE A 22 -10.13 -0.12 -1.17
N SER A 23 -10.36 -1.36 -1.60
CA SER A 23 -9.50 -2.48 -1.26
C SER A 23 -8.53 -2.78 -2.39
N ILE A 24 -7.26 -3.02 -2.05
CA ILE A 24 -6.21 -3.46 -2.96
C ILE A 24 -5.69 -4.80 -2.48
N GLU A 25 -5.56 -5.75 -3.41
CA GLU A 25 -4.82 -6.99 -3.19
C GLU A 25 -3.44 -6.87 -3.83
N ILE A 26 -2.39 -7.17 -3.06
CA ILE A 26 -1.01 -7.05 -3.49
C ILE A 26 -0.12 -8.09 -2.80
N SER A 27 0.96 -8.51 -3.47
CA SER A 27 1.94 -9.42 -2.88
C SER A 27 2.73 -8.73 -1.77
N ALA A 28 2.84 -9.37 -0.60
CA ALA A 28 3.59 -8.86 0.55
C ALA A 28 5.09 -8.73 0.25
N SER A 29 5.61 -9.47 -0.73
CA SER A 29 7.01 -9.38 -1.18
C SER A 29 7.36 -8.08 -1.92
N LEU A 30 6.36 -7.25 -2.26
CA LEU A 30 6.55 -5.98 -2.96
C LEU A 30 6.89 -4.84 -2.00
N THR A 31 7.27 -3.71 -2.58
CA THR A 31 7.64 -2.50 -1.83
C THR A 31 6.46 -1.55 -1.64
N VAL A 32 6.61 -0.60 -0.73
CA VAL A 32 5.67 0.52 -0.57
C VAL A 32 5.54 1.33 -1.86
N TYR A 33 6.62 1.47 -2.64
CA TYR A 33 6.56 2.14 -3.94
C TYR A 33 5.62 1.43 -4.92
N ASP A 34 5.69 0.10 -5.00
CA ASP A 34 4.80 -0.69 -5.87
C ASP A 34 3.33 -0.56 -5.43
N LEU A 35 3.09 -0.50 -4.11
CA LEU A 35 1.76 -0.23 -3.56
C LEU A 35 1.24 1.15 -4.00
N LYS A 36 2.07 2.19 -3.93
CA LYS A 36 1.72 3.54 -4.39
C LYS A 36 1.39 3.58 -5.88
N GLN A 37 2.13 2.82 -6.70
CA GLN A 37 1.80 2.68 -8.13
C GLN A 37 0.44 2.00 -8.32
N LYS A 38 0.14 0.95 -7.55
CA LYS A 38 -1.16 0.29 -7.57
C LYS A 38 -2.29 1.25 -7.19
N ILE A 39 -2.08 2.07 -6.16
CA ILE A 39 -3.01 3.13 -5.75
C ILE A 39 -3.24 4.13 -6.90
N THR A 40 -2.19 4.56 -7.60
CA THR A 40 -2.32 5.45 -8.76
C THR A 40 -3.23 4.86 -9.84
N LEU A 41 -3.12 3.57 -10.12
CA LEU A 41 -3.90 2.90 -11.15
C LEU A 41 -5.38 2.76 -10.76
N ASN A 42 -5.66 2.53 -9.48
CA ASN A 42 -6.99 2.29 -8.95
C ASN A 42 -7.74 3.56 -8.53
N HIS A 43 -7.03 4.66 -8.28
CA HIS A 43 -7.63 5.92 -7.82
C HIS A 43 -8.05 6.83 -8.98
N PRO A 44 -9.25 7.44 -8.97
CA PRO A 44 -9.77 8.24 -10.09
C PRO A 44 -8.85 9.41 -10.47
N ASN A 45 -8.29 10.11 -9.47
CA ASN A 45 -7.37 11.24 -9.69
C ASN A 45 -5.93 10.84 -10.05
N LYS A 46 -5.61 9.55 -10.12
CA LYS A 46 -4.28 9.03 -10.47
C LYS A 46 -3.12 9.80 -9.81
N PRO A 47 -3.06 9.87 -8.47
CA PRO A 47 -2.04 10.64 -7.77
C PRO A 47 -0.65 10.12 -8.12
N ASN A 48 0.31 11.03 -8.34
CA ASN A 48 1.71 10.65 -8.60
C ASN A 48 2.27 9.88 -7.38
N PRO A 49 2.86 8.67 -7.55
CA PRO A 49 3.45 7.89 -6.46
C PRO A 49 4.41 8.67 -5.55
N GLN A 50 5.18 9.60 -6.11
CA GLN A 50 6.15 10.40 -5.36
C GLN A 50 5.47 11.39 -4.39
N ASN A 51 4.25 11.82 -4.69
CA ASN A 51 3.47 12.75 -3.87
C ASN A 51 2.49 12.04 -2.93
N GLN A 52 2.41 10.71 -3.00
CA GLN A 52 1.57 9.92 -2.11
C GLN A 52 2.28 9.70 -0.77
N HIS A 53 1.58 9.95 0.33
CA HIS A 53 2.05 9.65 1.67
C HIS A 53 1.14 8.60 2.30
N LEU A 54 1.67 7.39 2.50
CA LEU A 54 0.94 6.29 3.13
C LEU A 54 1.25 6.27 4.62
N ILE A 55 0.21 6.28 5.44
CA ILE A 55 0.34 6.27 6.90
C ILE A 55 -0.32 5.00 7.44
N TYR A 56 0.41 4.24 8.24
CA TYR A 56 -0.09 3.03 8.90
C TYR A 56 0.33 3.05 10.38
N LEU A 57 -0.64 2.91 11.28
CA LEU A 57 -0.43 2.95 12.74
C LEU A 57 0.39 4.17 13.20
N GLY A 58 0.08 5.35 12.64
CA GLY A 58 0.78 6.60 12.96
C GLY A 58 2.19 6.73 12.37
N LYS A 59 2.66 5.74 11.59
CA LYS A 59 3.97 5.77 10.93
C LYS A 59 3.82 6.04 9.44
N LEU A 60 4.63 6.95 8.93
CA LEU A 60 4.76 7.18 7.49
C LEU A 60 5.56 6.02 6.88
N LEU A 61 5.00 5.38 5.86
CA LEU A 61 5.64 4.28 5.15
C LEU A 61 6.69 4.82 4.16
N ILE A 62 7.84 4.14 4.10
CA ILE A 62 8.97 4.53 3.24
C ILE A 62 8.97 3.62 2.01
N ASP A 63 9.18 4.22 0.84
CA ASP A 63 9.12 3.57 -0.48
C ASP A 63 9.96 2.28 -0.59
N LYS A 64 11.11 2.24 0.08
CA LYS A 64 12.04 1.11 0.05
C LYS A 64 11.65 -0.04 0.97
N ASN A 65 10.69 0.16 1.88
CA ASN A 65 10.27 -0.91 2.79
C ASN A 65 9.46 -1.97 2.05
N ILE A 66 9.65 -3.22 2.44
CA ILE A 66 8.88 -4.35 1.95
C ILE A 66 7.57 -4.42 2.75
N LEU A 67 6.44 -4.61 2.07
CA LEU A 67 5.12 -4.65 2.70
C LEU A 67 5.05 -5.74 3.78
N ASN A 68 5.67 -6.89 3.52
CA ASN A 68 5.80 -7.98 4.48
C ASN A 68 6.38 -7.53 5.83
N GLU A 69 7.44 -6.72 5.81
CA GLU A 69 8.11 -6.24 7.03
C GLU A 69 7.27 -5.23 7.81
N ILE A 70 6.39 -4.51 7.11
CA ILE A 70 5.51 -3.50 7.69
C ILE A 70 4.31 -4.17 8.36
N PHE A 71 3.65 -5.09 7.65
CA PHE A 71 2.36 -5.64 8.08
C PHE A 71 2.50 -6.91 8.92
N ASN A 72 3.57 -7.71 8.80
CA ASN A 72 3.78 -8.87 9.68
C ASN A 72 4.26 -8.50 11.10
N LYS A 73 4.62 -7.24 11.36
CA LYS A 73 4.99 -6.80 12.72
C LYS A 73 3.82 -6.69 13.70
N VAL A 74 2.59 -6.92 13.24
CA VAL A 74 1.36 -6.72 14.03
C VAL A 74 0.64 -8.06 14.32
N LYS A 75 1.31 -9.20 14.11
CA LYS A 75 0.82 -10.51 14.56
C LYS A 75 1.10 -10.74 16.04
#